data_AF-A0A090RIA7-F1
#
_entry.id   AF-A0A090RIA7-F1
#
_cell.length_a   1.000
_cell.length_b   1.000
_cell.length_c   1.000
_cell.angle_alpha   90.00
_cell.angle_beta   90.00
_cell.angle_gamma   90.00
#
_symmetry.space_group_name_H-M   'P 1'
#
loop_
_entity.id
_entity.type
_entity.pdbx_description
1 polymer ?
#
loop_
_entity_poly.entity_id
_entity_poly.type
_entity_poly.pdbx_seq_one_letter_code
_entity_poly.pdbx_strand_id
1 'polypeptide(L)'
;MSELKNDRYLRALLKQPVDCTPVWMMRQAGRYLPEYRATRSVAGDFMSLCKNAELASEVTLQPLRRFPLDAAILFSDILTIPDAMGLGLRFAAGEGPVFDRPITCKADVDKIGLPDPEGELQYVMNAVRQIRKDLQAKCH
;
A
#
# COMPACT_ATOMS: atom_id res chain seq x y z
N MET A 1 -17.48 -12.82 10.02
CA MET A 1 -16.24 -12.56 9.25
C MET A 1 -16.28 -13.46 8.03
N SER A 2 -16.01 -12.95 6.82
CA SER A 2 -15.96 -13.84 5.64
C SER A 2 -14.82 -14.84 5.79
N GLU A 3 -15.07 -16.08 5.39
CA GLU A 3 -14.05 -17.13 5.40
C GLU A 3 -12.94 -16.82 4.37
N LEU A 4 -11.68 -16.96 4.79
CA LEU A 4 -10.51 -16.83 3.90
C LEU A 4 -10.30 -18.15 3.17
N LYS A 5 -10.33 -18.15 1.83
CA LYS A 5 -10.12 -19.37 1.03
C LYS A 5 -8.67 -19.87 1.02
N ASN A 6 -7.71 -18.94 1.09
CA ASN A 6 -6.29 -19.25 1.22
C ASN A 6 -5.74 -18.55 2.47
N ASP A 7 -5.30 -19.34 3.44
CA ASP A 7 -4.71 -18.87 4.71
C ASP A 7 -3.27 -19.35 4.90
N ARG A 8 -2.63 -19.94 3.88
CA ARG A 8 -1.29 -20.53 3.96
C ARG A 8 -0.27 -19.54 4.51
N TYR A 9 -0.31 -18.30 4.03
CA TYR A 9 0.58 -17.23 4.49
C TYR A 9 0.46 -16.98 6.01
N LEU A 10 -0.77 -16.89 6.52
CA LEU A 10 -1.02 -16.66 7.95
C LEU A 10 -0.59 -17.86 8.79
N ARG A 11 -0.94 -19.08 8.36
CA ARG A 11 -0.55 -20.33 9.03
C ARG A 11 0.96 -20.48 9.12
N ALA A 12 1.67 -20.22 8.02
CA ALA A 12 3.12 -20.31 7.99
C ALA A 12 3.79 -19.31 8.96
N LEU A 13 3.31 -18.04 8.99
CA LEU A 13 3.80 -17.05 9.97
C LEU A 13 3.55 -17.47 11.42
N LEU A 14 2.43 -18.13 11.67
CA LEU A 14 2.07 -18.69 12.98
C LEU A 14 2.73 -20.05 13.28
N LYS A 15 3.62 -20.53 12.41
CA LYS A 15 4.32 -21.83 12.52
C LYS A 15 3.36 -23.03 12.57
N GLN A 16 2.21 -22.91 11.95
CA GLN A 16 1.26 -24.01 11.78
C GLN A 16 1.62 -24.82 10.52
N PRO A 17 1.26 -26.12 10.45
CA PRO A 17 1.48 -26.91 9.23
C PRO A 17 0.84 -26.25 8.01
N VAL A 18 1.40 -26.44 6.82
CA VAL A 18 0.83 -25.99 5.53
C VAL A 18 1.08 -27.06 4.48
N ASP A 19 0.24 -27.11 3.46
CA ASP A 19 0.34 -28.07 2.34
C ASP A 19 1.48 -27.73 1.37
N CYS A 20 1.81 -26.45 1.22
CA CYS A 20 3.03 -25.99 0.55
C CYS A 20 3.54 -24.67 1.16
N THR A 21 4.78 -24.29 0.83
CA THR A 21 5.35 -23.02 1.31
C THR A 21 4.67 -21.84 0.61
N PRO A 22 4.02 -20.90 1.33
CA PRO A 22 3.37 -19.76 0.71
C PRO A 22 4.37 -18.76 0.14
N VAL A 23 4.02 -18.10 -0.97
CA VAL A 23 4.87 -17.12 -1.64
C VAL A 23 4.14 -15.80 -1.92
N TRP A 24 4.87 -14.70 -1.72
CA TRP A 24 4.53 -13.35 -2.17
C TRP A 24 5.84 -12.61 -2.45
N MET A 25 5.79 -11.47 -3.14
CA MET A 25 6.99 -10.72 -3.50
C MET A 25 6.90 -9.27 -3.04
N MET A 26 8.00 -8.76 -2.44
CA MET A 26 8.11 -7.33 -2.20
C MET A 26 8.04 -6.57 -3.53
N ARG A 27 7.27 -5.49 -3.55
CA ARG A 27 7.00 -4.71 -4.77
C ARG A 27 6.39 -5.52 -5.93
N GLN A 28 5.56 -6.53 -5.61
CA GLN A 28 4.77 -7.26 -6.61
C GLN A 28 3.90 -6.33 -7.48
N ALA A 29 3.37 -5.24 -6.92
CA ALA A 29 2.75 -4.17 -7.71
C ALA A 29 3.82 -3.15 -8.10
N GLY A 30 4.23 -3.13 -9.37
CA GLY A 30 5.29 -2.22 -9.79
C GLY A 30 5.56 -2.16 -11.29
N ARG A 31 6.53 -1.30 -11.65
CA ARG A 31 6.87 -0.94 -13.04
C ARG A 31 7.32 -2.11 -13.93
N TYR A 32 7.56 -3.31 -13.39
CA TYR A 32 7.83 -4.48 -14.22
C TYR A 32 6.57 -5.00 -14.94
N LEU A 33 5.38 -4.64 -14.44
CA LEU A 33 4.09 -4.95 -15.04
C LEU A 33 3.69 -3.83 -16.04
N PRO A 34 3.39 -4.15 -17.32
CA PRO A 34 2.88 -3.18 -18.29
C PRO A 34 1.59 -2.50 -17.82
N GLU A 35 0.64 -3.25 -17.26
CA GLU A 35 -0.63 -2.75 -16.74
C GLU A 35 -0.45 -1.79 -15.57
N TYR A 36 0.56 -1.98 -14.73
CA TYR A 36 0.89 -1.02 -13.68
C TYR A 36 1.32 0.32 -14.28
N ARG A 37 2.14 0.30 -15.34
CA ARG A 37 2.57 1.54 -16.02
C ARG A 37 1.37 2.27 -16.61
N ALA A 38 0.42 1.55 -17.19
CA ALA A 38 -0.80 2.11 -17.74
C ALA A 38 -1.67 2.77 -16.64
N THR A 39 -1.93 2.07 -15.54
CA THR A 39 -2.67 2.66 -14.40
C THR A 39 -1.95 3.88 -13.83
N ARG A 40 -0.62 3.82 -13.70
CA ARG A 40 0.20 4.94 -13.23
C ARG A 40 0.10 6.15 -14.16
N SER A 41 0.07 5.97 -15.48
CA SER A 41 -0.09 7.08 -16.41
C SER A 41 -1.46 7.76 -16.30
N VAL A 42 -2.50 7.03 -15.91
CA VAL A 42 -3.84 7.61 -15.66
C VAL A 42 -3.87 8.40 -14.35
N ALA A 43 -3.20 7.89 -13.30
CA ALA A 43 -3.14 8.56 -12.00
C ALA A 43 -2.29 9.86 -11.99
N GLY A 44 -1.44 10.05 -13.00
CA GLY A 44 -0.51 11.17 -13.10
C GLY A 44 0.75 10.94 -12.27
N ASP A 45 0.66 11.10 -10.95
CA ASP A 45 1.78 10.94 -10.03
C ASP A 45 1.58 9.79 -9.02
N PHE A 46 2.67 9.46 -8.33
CA PHE A 46 2.70 8.33 -7.40
C PHE A 46 1.83 8.55 -6.16
N MET A 47 1.78 9.78 -5.63
CA MET A 47 0.96 10.09 -4.46
C MET A 47 -0.52 10.14 -4.81
N SER A 48 -0.86 10.67 -5.98
CA SER A 48 -2.22 10.59 -6.52
C SER A 48 -2.69 9.15 -6.67
N LEU A 49 -1.81 8.25 -7.12
CA LEU A 49 -2.10 6.81 -7.16
C LEU A 49 -2.32 6.21 -5.76
N CYS A 50 -1.49 6.56 -4.77
CA CYS A 50 -1.66 6.08 -3.39
C CYS A 50 -2.90 6.65 -2.68
N LYS A 51 -3.31 7.88 -3.00
CA LYS A 51 -4.47 8.56 -2.40
C LYS A 51 -5.81 8.15 -3.04
N ASN A 52 -5.78 7.49 -4.21
CA ASN A 52 -6.97 6.96 -4.87
C ASN A 52 -7.18 5.48 -4.50
N ALA A 53 -8.20 5.19 -3.69
CA ALA A 53 -8.47 3.83 -3.20
C ALA A 53 -8.77 2.81 -4.31
N GLU A 54 -9.45 3.23 -5.38
CA GLU A 54 -9.81 2.36 -6.51
C GLU A 54 -8.58 1.98 -7.32
N LEU A 55 -7.74 2.98 -7.65
CA LEU A 55 -6.50 2.75 -8.39
C LEU A 55 -5.46 2.00 -7.55
N ALA A 56 -5.34 2.30 -6.26
CA ALA A 56 -4.49 1.58 -5.32
C ALA A 56 -4.93 0.10 -5.19
N SER A 57 -6.24 -0.16 -5.15
CA SER A 57 -6.77 -1.52 -5.18
C SER A 57 -6.45 -2.22 -6.50
N GLU A 58 -6.69 -1.57 -7.64
CA GLU A 58 -6.42 -2.12 -8.96
C GLU A 58 -4.94 -2.56 -9.10
N VAL A 59 -3.99 -1.68 -8.80
CA VAL A 59 -2.56 -2.04 -8.90
C VAL A 59 -2.15 -3.13 -7.90
N THR A 60 -2.78 -3.19 -6.72
CA THR A 60 -2.55 -4.25 -5.73
C THR A 60 -2.97 -5.62 -6.26
N LEU A 61 -4.04 -5.67 -7.06
CA LEU A 61 -4.62 -6.92 -7.58
C LEU A 61 -4.00 -7.39 -8.91
N GLN A 62 -3.34 -6.51 -9.66
CA GLN A 62 -2.69 -6.87 -10.93
C GLN A 62 -1.76 -8.11 -10.84
N PRO A 63 -0.86 -8.23 -9.84
CA PRO A 63 0.05 -9.37 -9.75
C PRO A 63 -0.68 -10.69 -9.51
N LEU A 64 -1.80 -10.65 -8.77
CA LEU A 64 -2.63 -11.83 -8.47
C LEU A 64 -3.36 -12.36 -9.71
N ARG A 65 -3.54 -11.54 -10.75
CA ARG A 65 -4.08 -11.99 -12.04
C ARG A 65 -3.04 -12.74 -12.89
N ARG A 66 -1.75 -12.57 -12.60
CA ARG A 66 -0.64 -13.20 -13.34
C ARG A 66 -0.03 -14.38 -12.63
N PHE A 67 0.05 -14.29 -11.30
CA PHE A 67 0.79 -15.23 -10.48
C PHE A 67 -0.11 -15.72 -9.34
N PRO A 68 -0.11 -17.04 -9.04
CA PRO A 68 -0.87 -17.60 -7.93
C PRO A 68 -0.15 -17.33 -6.59
N LEU A 69 -0.07 -16.06 -6.18
CA LEU A 69 0.54 -15.65 -4.91
C LEU A 69 -0.42 -15.91 -3.74
N ASP A 70 0.13 -16.23 -2.57
CA ASP A 70 -0.64 -16.54 -1.37
C ASP A 70 -0.99 -15.29 -0.54
N ALA A 71 -0.50 -14.11 -0.93
CA ALA A 71 -0.82 -12.85 -0.27
C ALA A 71 -0.81 -11.66 -1.24
N ALA A 72 -1.64 -10.67 -0.92
CA ALA A 72 -1.57 -9.33 -1.46
C ALA A 72 -0.96 -8.38 -0.43
N ILE A 73 -0.18 -7.41 -0.90
CA ILE A 73 0.34 -6.32 -0.07
C ILE A 73 -0.27 -5.00 -0.54
N LEU A 74 -0.77 -4.21 0.41
CA LEU A 74 -1.32 -2.88 0.15
C LEU A 74 -0.33 -2.04 -0.67
N PHE A 75 -0.80 -1.50 -1.79
CA PHE A 75 -0.06 -0.45 -2.50
C PHE A 75 -0.21 0.89 -1.77
N SER A 76 0.86 1.30 -1.09
CA SER A 76 0.97 2.58 -0.37
C SER A 76 2.45 2.97 -0.26
N ASP A 77 2.75 4.04 0.47
CA ASP A 77 4.11 4.51 0.74
C ASP A 77 4.39 4.58 2.25
N ILE A 78 5.64 4.34 2.63
CA ILE A 78 6.07 4.40 4.03
C ILE A 78 6.07 5.83 4.58
N LEU A 79 6.15 6.84 3.71
CA LEU A 79 6.19 8.26 4.07
C LEU A 79 4.81 8.88 4.23
N THR A 80 3.74 8.09 4.13
CA THR A 80 2.35 8.54 4.38
C THR A 80 2.16 9.12 5.78
N ILE A 81 2.80 8.52 6.80
CA ILE A 81 2.74 9.02 8.19
C ILE A 81 3.43 10.39 8.32
N PRO A 82 4.70 10.56 7.89
CA PRO A 82 5.34 11.88 7.80
C PRO A 82 4.58 12.94 6.98
N ASP A 83 3.91 12.54 5.87
CA ASP A 83 3.04 13.44 5.09
C ASP A 83 1.87 13.93 5.95
N ALA A 84 1.20 13.01 6.64
CA ALA A 84 0.09 13.32 7.55
C ALA A 84 0.54 14.13 8.79
N MET A 85 1.78 13.98 9.24
CA MET A 85 2.40 14.82 10.27
C MET A 85 2.71 16.26 9.79
N GLY A 86 2.46 16.56 8.51
CA GLY A 86 2.63 17.90 7.97
C GLY A 86 4.09 18.28 7.70
N LEU A 87 4.99 17.33 7.43
CA LEU A 87 6.39 17.64 7.10
C LEU A 87 6.60 18.15 5.66
N GLY A 88 5.55 18.20 4.84
CA GLY A 88 5.59 18.71 3.47
C GLY A 88 6.33 17.74 2.54
N LEU A 89 5.80 16.52 2.40
CA LEU A 89 6.38 15.51 1.52
C LEU A 89 6.16 15.88 0.05
N ARG A 90 7.23 15.89 -0.73
CA ARG A 90 7.19 16.04 -2.19
C ARG A 90 8.06 15.01 -2.88
N PHE A 91 7.61 14.57 -4.06
CA PHE A 91 8.35 13.65 -4.92
C PHE A 91 8.90 14.41 -6.11
N ALA A 92 10.19 14.75 -6.07
CA ALA A 92 10.86 15.36 -7.21
C ALA A 92 11.29 14.28 -8.21
N ALA A 93 11.06 14.54 -9.51
CA ALA A 93 11.43 13.61 -10.57
C ALA A 93 12.95 13.41 -10.58
N GLY A 94 13.40 12.19 -10.27
CA GLY A 94 14.83 11.84 -10.27
C GLY A 94 15.56 12.02 -8.93
N GLU A 95 14.99 12.75 -7.96
CA GLU A 95 15.68 13.07 -6.69
C GLU A 95 15.14 12.31 -5.47
N GLY A 96 14.07 11.52 -5.64
CA GLY A 96 13.45 10.80 -4.52
C GLY A 96 12.54 11.71 -3.67
N PRO A 97 12.03 11.20 -2.54
CA PRO A 97 11.17 11.97 -1.64
C PRO A 97 11.99 13.00 -0.85
N VAL A 98 11.44 14.23 -0.75
CA VAL A 98 12.03 15.34 0.01
C VAL A 98 10.97 15.90 0.95
N PHE A 99 11.40 16.34 2.14
CA PHE A 99 10.54 17.05 3.10
C PHE A 99 10.91 18.54 3.10
N ASP A 100 9.89 19.40 3.00
CA ASP A 100 10.09 20.86 3.10
C ASP A 100 10.38 21.30 4.54
N ARG A 101 9.95 20.51 5.54
CA ARG A 101 10.14 20.78 6.96
C ARG A 101 10.83 19.59 7.66
N PRO A 102 12.15 19.39 7.46
CA PRO A 102 12.89 18.37 8.20
C PRO A 102 12.93 18.70 9.69
N ILE A 103 12.88 17.66 10.54
CA ILE A 103 12.97 17.78 12.00
C ILE A 103 14.44 17.95 12.37
N THR A 104 14.80 19.07 13.00
CA THR A 104 16.20 19.38 13.33
C THR A 104 16.44 19.66 14.80
N CYS A 105 15.40 20.01 15.55
CA CYS A 105 15.52 20.32 16.96
C CYS A 105 14.33 19.80 17.78
N LYS A 106 14.46 19.83 19.11
CA LYS A 106 13.39 19.41 20.03
C LYS A 106 12.08 20.19 19.80
N ALA A 107 12.17 21.49 19.51
CA ALA A 107 10.98 22.31 19.26
C ALA A 107 10.22 21.90 17.98
N ASP A 108 10.88 21.23 17.02
CA ASP A 108 10.19 20.67 15.86
C ASP A 108 9.44 19.39 16.26
N VAL A 109 10.06 18.54 17.08
CA VAL A 109 9.43 17.32 17.61
C VAL A 109 8.17 17.66 18.41
N ASP A 110 8.25 18.68 19.26
CA ASP A 110 7.13 19.11 20.11
C ASP A 110 5.92 19.63 19.29
N LYS A 111 6.11 19.97 18.01
CA LYS A 111 5.03 20.41 17.09
C LYS A 111 4.41 19.27 16.29
N ILE A 112 4.98 18.07 16.34
CA ILE A 112 4.48 16.92 15.57
C ILE A 112 3.20 16.40 16.23
N GLY A 113 2.10 16.47 15.49
CA GLY A 113 0.85 15.84 15.88
C GLY A 113 0.87 14.32 15.68
N LEU A 114 -0.01 13.62 16.38
CA LEU A 114 -0.33 12.22 16.09
C LEU A 114 -1.46 12.21 15.05
N PRO A 115 -1.20 11.77 13.80
CA PRO A 115 -2.25 11.72 12.78
C PRO A 115 -3.30 10.66 13.15
N ASP A 116 -4.58 10.98 12.95
CA ASP A 116 -5.69 10.05 13.07
C ASP A 116 -5.74 9.15 11.82
N PRO A 117 -5.66 7.81 11.96
CA PRO A 117 -5.80 6.88 10.85
C PRO A 117 -7.08 7.08 10.01
N GLU A 118 -8.19 7.48 10.63
CA GLU A 118 -9.46 7.71 9.94
C GLU A 118 -9.66 9.17 9.51
N GLY A 119 -8.78 10.07 9.95
CA GLY A 119 -8.71 11.47 9.55
C GLY A 119 -7.67 11.68 8.45
N GLU A 120 -6.45 12.05 8.83
CA GLU A 120 -5.38 12.42 7.89
C GLU A 120 -4.91 11.27 7.00
N LEU A 121 -5.03 10.02 7.46
CA LEU A 121 -4.64 8.82 6.72
C LEU A 121 -5.83 8.04 6.13
N GLN A 122 -7.02 8.65 6.08
CA GLN A 122 -8.25 7.97 5.66
C GLN A 122 -8.13 7.31 4.27
N TYR A 123 -7.36 7.89 3.35
CA TYR A 123 -7.13 7.33 2.02
C TYR A 123 -6.45 5.95 2.07
N VAL A 124 -5.54 5.73 3.02
CA VAL A 124 -4.89 4.42 3.26
C VAL A 124 -5.93 3.42 3.77
N MET A 125 -6.75 3.84 4.73
CA MET A 125 -7.82 2.99 5.29
C MET A 125 -8.87 2.63 4.23
N ASN A 126 -9.21 3.56 3.36
CA ASN A 126 -10.11 3.33 2.23
C ASN A 126 -9.52 2.34 1.23
N ALA A 127 -8.23 2.46 0.90
CA ALA A 127 -7.55 1.47 0.05
C ALA A 127 -7.56 0.06 0.68
N VAL A 128 -7.29 -0.06 1.99
CA VAL A 128 -7.36 -1.35 2.70
C VAL A 128 -8.76 -1.96 2.62
N ARG A 129 -9.81 -1.17 2.88
CA ARG A 129 -11.21 -1.63 2.78
C ARG A 129 -11.54 -2.08 1.35
N GLN A 130 -11.13 -1.30 0.36
CA GLN A 130 -11.39 -1.58 -1.05
C GLN A 130 -10.67 -2.87 -1.50
N ILE A 131 -9.39 -3.01 -1.19
CA ILE A 131 -8.60 -4.21 -1.50
C ILE A 131 -9.22 -5.45 -0.88
N ARG A 132 -9.63 -5.36 0.41
CA ARG A 132 -10.27 -6.50 1.09
C ARG A 132 -11.56 -6.92 0.39
N LYS A 133 -12.40 -5.96 0.00
CA LYS A 133 -13.64 -6.21 -0.73
C LYS A 133 -13.36 -6.89 -2.09
N ASP A 134 -12.37 -6.38 -2.82
CA ASP A 134 -12.06 -6.88 -4.16
C ASP A 134 -11.36 -8.25 -4.15
N LEU A 135 -10.58 -8.56 -3.11
CA LEU A 135 -10.03 -9.89 -2.88
C LEU A 135 -11.14 -10.92 -2.65
N GLN A 136 -12.15 -10.58 -1.83
CA GLN A 136 -13.29 -11.46 -1.59
C GLN A 136 -14.09 -11.74 -2.88
N ALA A 137 -14.26 -10.73 -3.73
CA ALA A 137 -14.95 -10.89 -5.02
C ALA A 137 -14.18 -11.78 -6.01
N LYS A 138 -12.84 -11.82 -5.94
CA LYS A 138 -11.99 -12.55 -6.88
C LYS A 138 -11.60 -13.96 -6.44
N CYS A 139 -11.63 -14.24 -5.13
CA CYS A 139 -11.48 -15.60 -4.62
C CYS A 139 -12.75 -16.39 -4.94
N HIS A 140 -12.94 -16.84 -6.18
CA HIS A 140 -13.86 -17.93 -6.56
C HIS A 140 -13.16 -19.27 -6.37
#